data_AF-A0A3A4PL63-F1
#
_entry.id   AF-A0A3A4PL63-F1
#
_cell.length_a   1.000
_cell.length_b   1.000
_cell.length_c   1.000
_cell.angle_alpha   90.00
_cell.angle_beta   90.00
_cell.angle_gamma   90.00
#
_symmetry.space_group_name_H-M   'P 1'
#
loop_
_entity.id
_entity.type
_entity.pdbx_description
1 polymer ?
#
loop_
_entity_poly.entity_id
_entity_poly.type
_entity_poly.pdbx_seq_one_letter_code
_entity_poly.pdbx_strand_id
1 'polypeptide(L)'
;MEKEIMAAARAIDMLPEHRTTEKLEANLGGFGSFNIAIFAAANAIAEEMKKPRSLAVDVEDARVVEIERVAKKSIDVLRLYGADASNAALVTAAMLYWAGAAASAGLPTPNRKLGGLCRMAADAPASRMASRPTEKLNNKISGFAATLAVYQAMMEEHLAPYDPNLLPPGLAGSPVLGHTAIGEDYLFPEVAKKVVPIAVKAMLKSYESVGMKPCRWMAALMAAGVALEILHPDAYIGEEYGPMFKVRTYDMVGKFAVEAAGIPEVLHIRGSGDEISSSKVIGELGLMLKDCGSPTVVGMIMFNEICSIIEEGPMLGVGRSGGPIMLPLHHWATAPALVLYHLGKGATEEEVVDIVIKSTEAYFQREDAAIAINNLSHKAHGLQPGPVTDILFKASEPVLTRAMYERLGWAYDRMKEGATVADLAKDMEDKHTAITQEGVAKVMSKILGRDVEYVKYLNIRPGAGRRKSKIAQKFFAFDGYLDVEVKVDGKVYEFDNFLVNWAPKILLEGDEENLPGMAAVCLGVTDLLNSGACSMDIMVVVNMAVAFGMDPKDAADAAAEHFQYLLAIPADAVLTSAEYTKRIMNELKKSER
;
A
#
# COMPACT_ATOMS: atom_id res chain seq x y z
N MET A 1 -7.43 -23.72 -33.36
CA MET A 1 -6.72 -23.16 -32.19
C MET A 1 -5.79 -24.25 -31.72
N GLU A 2 -4.49 -24.04 -31.91
CA GLU A 2 -3.44 -25.05 -31.73
C GLU A 2 -3.42 -25.48 -30.26
N LYS A 3 -3.62 -26.77 -30.00
CA LYS A 3 -3.78 -27.40 -28.67
C LYS A 3 -2.73 -26.96 -27.64
N GLU A 4 -1.55 -26.57 -28.14
CA GLU A 4 -0.44 -26.03 -27.40
C GLU A 4 -0.82 -24.75 -26.62
N ILE A 5 -1.40 -23.77 -27.30
CA ILE A 5 -1.87 -22.51 -26.69
C ILE A 5 -2.93 -22.81 -25.63
N MET A 6 -3.86 -23.71 -25.92
CA MET A 6 -4.93 -24.06 -24.97
C MET A 6 -4.37 -24.74 -23.72
N ALA A 7 -3.43 -25.68 -23.87
CA ALA A 7 -2.83 -26.37 -22.74
C ALA A 7 -1.98 -25.44 -21.87
N ALA A 8 -1.23 -24.53 -22.50
CA ALA A 8 -0.46 -23.52 -21.78
C ALA A 8 -1.38 -22.54 -21.05
N ALA A 9 -2.38 -21.96 -21.75
CA ALA A 9 -3.34 -21.04 -21.14
C ALA A 9 -4.05 -21.64 -19.93
N ARG A 10 -4.56 -22.88 -20.05
CA ARG A 10 -5.28 -23.54 -18.95
C ARG A 10 -4.37 -23.86 -17.77
N ALA A 11 -3.10 -24.18 -17.98
CA ALA A 11 -2.17 -24.42 -16.88
C ALA A 11 -1.81 -23.13 -16.13
N ILE A 12 -1.63 -22.01 -16.85
CA ILE A 12 -1.35 -20.69 -16.26
C ILE A 12 -2.57 -20.17 -15.49
N ASP A 13 -3.76 -20.31 -16.06
CA ASP A 13 -5.02 -19.80 -15.50
C ASP A 13 -5.55 -20.64 -14.33
N MET A 14 -5.10 -21.90 -14.19
CA MET A 14 -5.63 -22.85 -13.20
C MET A 14 -5.61 -22.31 -11.76
N LEU A 15 -4.56 -21.56 -11.39
CA LEU A 15 -4.37 -21.00 -10.06
C LEU A 15 -3.71 -19.60 -10.15
N PRO A 16 -4.12 -18.61 -9.33
CA PRO A 16 -3.45 -17.30 -9.29
C PRO A 16 -1.96 -17.40 -8.93
N GLU A 17 -1.55 -18.41 -8.15
CA GLU A 17 -0.16 -18.70 -7.81
C GLU A 17 0.70 -19.02 -9.04
N HIS A 18 0.10 -19.49 -10.14
CA HIS A 18 0.81 -19.74 -11.39
C HIS A 18 1.08 -18.46 -12.19
N ARG A 19 0.71 -17.28 -11.68
CA ARG A 19 0.89 -15.98 -12.34
C ARG A 19 1.75 -15.01 -11.53
N THR A 20 2.37 -15.49 -10.45
CA THR A 20 3.32 -14.74 -9.62
C THR A 20 4.44 -15.64 -9.12
N THR A 21 5.61 -15.07 -8.84
CA THR A 21 6.69 -15.80 -8.14
C THR A 21 6.48 -15.81 -6.62
N GLU A 22 5.54 -15.01 -6.13
CA GLU A 22 5.26 -14.87 -4.71
C GLU A 22 4.45 -16.02 -4.13
N LYS A 23 4.69 -16.28 -2.84
CA LYS A 23 4.01 -17.36 -2.11
C LYS A 23 2.71 -16.83 -1.50
N LEU A 24 1.63 -16.79 -2.29
CA LEU A 24 0.32 -16.32 -1.83
C LEU A 24 -0.21 -17.14 -0.65
N GLU A 25 -0.13 -18.47 -0.72
CA GLU A 25 -0.56 -19.37 0.38
C GLU A 25 0.23 -19.18 1.67
N ALA A 26 1.53 -18.94 1.58
CA ALA A 26 2.35 -18.67 2.77
C ALA A 26 1.92 -17.38 3.51
N ASN A 27 1.08 -16.57 2.87
CA ASN A 27 0.55 -15.33 3.41
C ASN A 27 -0.96 -15.41 3.72
N LEU A 28 -1.49 -16.62 3.81
CA LEU A 28 -2.84 -16.92 4.26
C LEU A 28 -2.80 -17.72 5.57
N GLY A 29 -2.89 -17.01 6.68
CA GLY A 29 -2.88 -17.60 8.02
C GLY A 29 -1.48 -17.68 8.65
N GLY A 30 -1.45 -17.88 9.97
CA GLY A 30 -0.23 -17.80 10.78
C GLY A 30 0.09 -16.37 11.26
N PHE A 31 1.15 -16.22 12.06
CA PHE A 31 1.51 -14.96 12.73
C PHE A 31 1.77 -13.81 11.75
N GLY A 32 0.76 -12.96 11.53
CA GLY A 32 0.93 -11.63 10.96
C GLY A 32 0.84 -11.51 9.44
N SER A 33 0.53 -12.58 8.70
CA SER A 33 0.26 -12.51 7.25
C SER A 33 -1.24 -12.61 6.98
N PHE A 34 -1.91 -11.45 6.96
CA PHE A 34 -3.36 -11.33 6.77
C PHE A 34 -3.72 -10.44 5.57
N ASN A 35 -2.71 -10.05 4.79
CA ASN A 35 -2.79 -8.91 3.89
C ASN A 35 -3.77 -9.16 2.73
N ILE A 36 -3.84 -10.39 2.23
CA ILE A 36 -4.82 -10.82 1.22
C ILE A 36 -6.24 -10.82 1.82
N ALA A 37 -6.38 -11.10 3.12
CA ALA A 37 -7.67 -11.10 3.80
C ALA A 37 -8.31 -9.70 3.90
N ILE A 38 -7.57 -8.63 3.58
CA ILE A 38 -8.12 -7.27 3.48
C ILE A 38 -9.19 -7.19 2.38
N PHE A 39 -8.99 -7.85 1.24
CA PHE A 39 -9.98 -7.92 0.17
C PHE A 39 -11.24 -8.69 0.64
N ALA A 40 -11.04 -9.81 1.34
CA ALA A 40 -12.12 -10.60 1.92
C ALA A 40 -12.91 -9.79 2.98
N ALA A 41 -12.21 -9.02 3.81
CA ALA A 41 -12.81 -8.15 4.80
C ALA A 41 -13.54 -6.96 4.15
N ALA A 42 -13.03 -6.46 3.02
CA ALA A 42 -13.71 -5.45 2.21
C ALA A 42 -14.99 -5.98 1.57
N ASN A 43 -15.02 -7.25 1.12
CA ASN A 43 -16.25 -7.91 0.69
C ASN A 43 -17.29 -7.94 1.81
N ALA A 44 -16.90 -8.34 3.03
CA ALA A 44 -17.80 -8.35 4.18
C ALA A 44 -18.37 -6.95 4.50
N ILE A 45 -17.58 -5.88 4.35
CA ILE A 45 -18.06 -4.49 4.51
C ILE A 45 -19.04 -4.13 3.38
N ALA A 46 -18.68 -4.37 2.12
CA ALA A 46 -19.49 -4.02 0.96
C ALA A 46 -20.83 -4.76 0.91
N GLU A 47 -20.90 -6.00 1.40
CA GLU A 47 -22.16 -6.72 1.56
C GLU A 47 -23.10 -6.03 2.55
N GLU A 48 -22.57 -5.54 3.68
CA GLU A 48 -23.37 -4.81 4.65
C GLU A 48 -23.78 -3.43 4.12
N MET A 49 -22.95 -2.77 3.31
CA MET A 49 -23.28 -1.49 2.66
C MET A 49 -24.56 -1.53 1.82
N LYS A 50 -24.94 -2.71 1.30
CA LYS A 50 -26.21 -2.91 0.58
C LYS A 50 -27.44 -2.76 1.48
N LYS A 51 -27.28 -2.86 2.80
CA LYS A 51 -28.36 -2.69 3.78
C LYS A 51 -28.54 -1.21 4.11
N PRO A 52 -29.79 -0.73 4.26
CA PRO A 52 -30.04 0.64 4.71
C PRO A 52 -29.33 0.94 6.02
N ARG A 53 -28.71 2.12 6.12
CA ARG A 53 -28.09 2.65 7.35
C ARG A 53 -26.94 1.82 7.93
N SER A 54 -26.35 0.89 7.18
CA SER A 54 -25.27 0.01 7.64
C SER A 54 -24.00 0.73 8.10
N LEU A 55 -23.65 1.83 7.43
CA LEU A 55 -22.56 2.73 7.82
C LEU A 55 -23.06 4.05 8.44
N ALA A 56 -24.38 4.23 8.53
CA ALA A 56 -24.94 5.44 9.11
C ALA A 56 -24.66 5.44 10.61
N VAL A 57 -24.10 6.55 11.07
CA VAL A 57 -23.84 6.79 12.48
C VAL A 57 -24.63 8.01 12.88
N ASP A 58 -25.95 7.82 12.95
CA ASP A 58 -26.85 8.81 13.54
C ASP A 58 -26.72 8.78 15.07
N VAL A 59 -27.15 9.86 15.73
CA VAL A 59 -27.29 9.90 17.19
C VAL A 59 -28.36 8.90 17.60
N GLU A 60 -27.95 7.67 17.89
CA GLU A 60 -28.83 6.58 18.30
C GLU A 60 -28.55 6.21 19.76
N ASP A 61 -29.57 6.31 20.61
CA ASP A 61 -29.51 5.80 21.99
C ASP A 61 -29.68 4.27 22.00
N ALA A 62 -28.70 3.57 21.43
CA ALA A 62 -28.67 2.12 21.33
C ALA A 62 -27.44 1.52 22.03
N ARG A 63 -27.65 0.35 22.65
CA ARG A 63 -26.59 -0.43 23.30
C ARG A 63 -25.55 -0.94 22.29
N VAL A 64 -26.00 -1.32 21.10
CA VAL A 64 -25.18 -1.78 19.97
C VAL A 64 -25.64 -1.04 18.74
N VAL A 65 -24.75 -0.31 18.07
CA VAL A 65 -25.04 0.38 16.81
C VAL A 65 -24.68 -0.51 15.62
N GLU A 66 -25.34 -0.33 14.47
CA GLU A 66 -25.16 -1.23 13.32
C GLU A 66 -23.71 -1.30 12.82
N ILE A 67 -22.97 -0.19 12.86
CA ILE A 67 -21.54 -0.17 12.49
C ILE A 67 -20.67 -1.09 13.36
N GLU A 68 -21.05 -1.37 14.62
CA GLU A 68 -20.37 -2.38 15.46
C GLU A 68 -20.48 -3.79 14.87
N ARG A 69 -21.62 -4.11 14.25
CA ARG A 69 -21.84 -5.41 13.61
C ARG A 69 -21.06 -5.53 12.32
N VAL A 70 -20.99 -4.46 11.53
CA VAL A 70 -20.18 -4.42 10.30
C VAL A 70 -18.70 -4.57 10.67
N ALA A 71 -18.23 -3.81 11.67
CA ALA A 71 -16.86 -3.92 12.17
C ALA A 71 -16.55 -5.34 12.64
N LYS A 72 -17.43 -5.96 13.44
CA LYS A 72 -17.22 -7.32 13.95
C LYS A 72 -17.07 -8.35 12.83
N LYS A 73 -17.90 -8.28 11.79
CA LYS A 73 -17.80 -9.19 10.62
C LYS A 73 -16.47 -9.05 9.89
N SER A 74 -16.06 -7.81 9.61
CA SER A 74 -14.76 -7.53 8.97
C SER A 74 -13.59 -8.02 9.82
N ILE A 75 -13.62 -7.76 11.13
CA ILE A 75 -12.61 -8.22 12.10
C ILE A 75 -12.55 -9.74 12.15
N ASP A 76 -13.69 -10.43 12.15
CA ASP A 76 -13.73 -11.89 12.23
C ASP A 76 -13.09 -12.53 10.99
N VAL A 77 -13.32 -11.96 9.80
CA VAL A 77 -12.64 -12.38 8.57
C VAL A 77 -11.13 -12.18 8.70
N LEU A 78 -10.66 -10.99 9.11
CA LEU A 78 -9.23 -10.73 9.26
C LEU A 78 -8.56 -11.65 10.28
N ARG A 79 -9.22 -11.88 11.43
CA ARG A 79 -8.70 -12.76 12.50
C ARG A 79 -8.69 -14.23 12.08
N LEU A 80 -9.68 -14.68 11.31
CA LEU A 80 -9.71 -16.03 10.75
C LEU A 80 -8.45 -16.31 9.91
N TYR A 81 -7.94 -15.29 9.23
CA TYR A 81 -6.77 -15.38 8.36
C TYR A 81 -5.48 -14.80 8.98
N GLY A 82 -5.37 -14.80 10.32
CA GLY A 82 -4.09 -14.58 11.01
C GLY A 82 -3.77 -13.15 11.43
N ALA A 83 -4.73 -12.22 11.31
CA ALA A 83 -4.57 -10.88 11.87
C ALA A 83 -4.58 -10.91 13.41
N ASP A 84 -3.57 -10.28 14.03
CA ASP A 84 -3.66 -9.91 15.44
C ASP A 84 -4.86 -8.98 15.69
N ALA A 85 -5.41 -9.00 16.90
CA ALA A 85 -6.58 -8.20 17.27
C ALA A 85 -6.39 -6.70 16.99
N SER A 86 -5.21 -6.13 17.28
CA SER A 86 -4.95 -4.70 17.03
C SER A 86 -4.77 -4.40 15.54
N ASN A 87 -4.23 -5.34 14.77
CA ASN A 87 -4.12 -5.20 13.31
C ASN A 87 -5.49 -5.24 12.65
N ALA A 88 -6.33 -6.20 13.03
CA ALA A 88 -7.70 -6.31 12.55
C ALA A 88 -8.51 -5.06 12.89
N ALA A 89 -8.39 -4.55 14.12
CA ALA A 89 -9.07 -3.32 14.54
C ALA A 89 -8.67 -2.11 13.69
N LEU A 90 -7.36 -1.88 13.49
CA LEU A 90 -6.87 -0.75 12.70
C LEU A 90 -7.32 -0.83 11.23
N VAL A 91 -7.15 -2.00 10.61
CA VAL A 91 -7.45 -2.19 9.19
C VAL A 91 -8.95 -2.10 8.92
N THR A 92 -9.79 -2.72 9.76
CA THR A 92 -11.24 -2.58 9.66
C THR A 92 -11.67 -1.13 9.86
N ALA A 93 -11.12 -0.42 10.84
CA ALA A 93 -11.45 0.98 11.07
C ALA A 93 -11.08 1.86 9.86
N ALA A 94 -9.91 1.64 9.24
CA ALA A 94 -9.48 2.37 8.05
C ALA A 94 -10.37 2.07 6.83
N MET A 95 -10.75 0.81 6.61
CA MET A 95 -11.66 0.44 5.52
C MET A 95 -13.07 1.02 5.72
N LEU A 96 -13.61 0.99 6.95
CA LEU A 96 -14.90 1.60 7.25
C LEU A 96 -14.87 3.12 7.07
N TYR A 97 -13.78 3.76 7.49
CA TYR A 97 -13.58 5.20 7.28
C TYR A 97 -13.65 5.54 5.79
N TRP A 98 -12.87 4.84 4.97
CA TRP A 98 -12.88 5.07 3.52
C TRP A 98 -14.22 4.71 2.89
N ALA A 99 -14.93 3.70 3.40
CA ALA A 99 -16.30 3.37 2.98
C ALA A 99 -17.36 4.44 3.34
N GLY A 100 -16.97 5.51 4.04
CA GLY A 100 -17.84 6.65 4.38
C GLY A 100 -18.33 6.69 5.82
N ALA A 101 -17.83 5.82 6.70
CA ALA A 101 -18.16 5.89 8.12
C ALA A 101 -17.50 7.10 8.79
N ALA A 102 -18.24 7.79 9.67
CA ALA A 102 -17.70 8.88 10.46
C ALA A 102 -16.69 8.36 11.51
N ALA A 103 -15.52 9.00 11.60
CA ALA A 103 -14.49 8.64 12.60
C ALA A 103 -14.97 8.77 14.05
N SER A 104 -15.92 9.68 14.30
CA SER A 104 -16.56 9.91 15.60
C SER A 104 -17.68 8.91 15.93
N ALA A 105 -17.99 7.97 15.02
CA ALA A 105 -19.04 6.96 15.18
C ALA A 105 -20.37 7.48 15.78
N GLY A 106 -20.80 8.69 15.39
CA GLY A 106 -22.19 9.17 15.51
C GLY A 106 -22.67 9.63 16.89
N LEU A 107 -21.91 9.38 17.96
CA LEU A 107 -22.30 9.78 19.31
C LEU A 107 -21.18 10.55 20.02
N PRO A 108 -21.46 11.69 20.67
CA PRO A 108 -20.51 12.40 21.53
C PRO A 108 -20.34 11.66 22.87
N THR A 109 -20.06 10.36 22.81
CA THR A 109 -19.65 9.57 23.98
C THR A 109 -18.14 9.40 23.95
N PRO A 110 -17.43 9.62 25.08
CA PRO A 110 -15.96 9.71 25.11
C PRO A 110 -15.20 8.51 24.53
N ASN A 111 -15.84 7.33 24.35
CA ASN A 111 -15.19 6.10 23.91
C ASN A 111 -15.79 5.45 22.63
N ARG A 112 -16.85 5.99 22.03
CA ARG A 112 -17.38 5.47 20.75
C ARG A 112 -16.76 6.22 19.57
N LYS A 113 -15.47 5.99 19.32
CA LYS A 113 -14.79 6.40 18.08
C LYS A 113 -14.53 5.17 17.24
N LEU A 114 -14.43 5.32 15.92
CA LEU A 114 -14.28 4.18 15.01
C LEU A 114 -13.10 3.27 15.39
N GLY A 115 -11.95 3.85 15.78
CA GLY A 115 -10.79 3.11 16.29
C GLY A 115 -11.09 2.33 17.58
N GLY A 116 -11.70 2.98 18.57
CA GLY A 116 -12.04 2.35 19.86
C GLY A 116 -13.12 1.28 19.72
N LEU A 117 -14.10 1.52 18.84
CA LEU A 117 -15.16 0.58 18.49
C LEU A 117 -14.59 -0.69 17.85
N CYS A 118 -13.73 -0.55 16.84
CA CYS A 118 -13.07 -1.68 16.20
C CYS A 118 -12.13 -2.40 17.17
N ARG A 119 -11.43 -1.68 18.05
CA ARG A 119 -10.60 -2.26 19.12
C ARG A 119 -11.41 -3.14 20.05
N MET A 120 -12.55 -2.65 20.53
CA MET A 120 -13.45 -3.43 21.41
C MET A 120 -14.06 -4.63 20.68
N ALA A 121 -14.48 -4.46 19.42
CA ALA A 121 -15.00 -5.56 18.60
C ALA A 121 -13.95 -6.65 18.32
N ALA A 122 -12.66 -6.28 18.26
CA ALA A 122 -11.55 -7.20 18.09
C ALA A 122 -11.06 -7.84 19.39
N ASP A 123 -11.55 -7.41 20.55
CA ASP A 123 -11.00 -7.78 21.86
C ASP A 123 -9.51 -7.41 21.98
N ALA A 124 -9.14 -6.26 21.42
CA ALA A 124 -7.77 -5.75 21.45
C ALA A 124 -7.50 -4.90 22.71
N PRO A 125 -6.33 -5.07 23.35
CA PRO A 125 -5.97 -4.27 24.51
C PRO A 125 -5.84 -2.79 24.15
N ALA A 126 -6.17 -1.91 25.08
CA ALA A 126 -5.86 -0.50 24.94
C ALA A 126 -4.34 -0.31 24.85
N SER A 127 -3.90 0.67 24.07
CA SER A 127 -2.49 1.02 23.93
C SER A 127 -2.34 2.53 23.76
N ARG A 128 -1.08 3.01 23.71
CA ARG A 128 -0.74 4.43 23.55
C ARG A 128 0.05 4.66 22.27
N MET A 129 0.02 5.89 21.77
CA MET A 129 0.75 6.27 20.56
C MET A 129 2.26 5.99 20.68
N ALA A 130 2.81 6.12 21.90
CA ALA A 130 4.21 5.83 22.19
C ALA A 130 4.66 4.42 21.75
N SER A 131 3.81 3.40 21.89
CA SER A 131 4.15 2.01 21.55
C SER A 131 3.89 1.65 20.08
N ARG A 132 3.28 2.54 19.30
CA ARG A 132 2.90 2.26 17.91
C ARG A 132 4.08 2.44 16.98
N PRO A 133 4.50 1.41 16.23
CA PRO A 133 5.56 1.57 15.25
C PRO A 133 5.04 2.36 14.04
N THR A 134 5.95 2.93 13.27
CA THR A 134 5.65 3.32 11.89
C THR A 134 5.60 2.08 10.99
N GLU A 135 5.16 2.26 9.76
CA GLU A 135 5.43 1.31 8.68
C GLU A 135 6.95 1.11 8.50
N LYS A 136 7.32 0.00 7.85
CA LYS A 136 8.72 -0.32 7.56
C LYS A 136 9.17 0.41 6.28
N LEU A 137 10.12 1.34 6.42
CA LEU A 137 10.81 2.01 5.31
C LEU A 137 12.31 1.70 5.36
N ASN A 138 12.66 0.41 5.42
CA ASN A 138 13.97 -0.18 5.79
C ASN A 138 14.23 -0.22 7.30
N ASN A 139 14.10 0.92 7.98
CA ASN A 139 14.03 0.99 9.44
C ASN A 139 12.57 1.23 9.87
N LYS A 140 12.36 1.24 11.18
CA LYS A 140 11.10 1.67 11.79
C LYS A 140 11.42 2.53 13.00
N ILE A 141 10.58 3.53 13.24
CA ILE A 141 10.55 4.29 14.48
C ILE A 141 9.20 4.03 15.16
N SER A 142 8.86 4.78 16.19
CA SER A 142 7.54 4.71 16.83
C SER A 142 7.03 6.10 17.19
N GLY A 143 5.74 6.17 17.52
CA GLY A 143 5.14 7.38 18.07
C GLY A 143 5.79 7.88 19.38
N PHE A 144 6.69 7.09 19.99
CA PHE A 144 7.47 7.51 21.15
C PHE A 144 8.25 8.79 20.91
N ALA A 145 8.77 9.02 19.70
CA ALA A 145 9.49 10.24 19.39
C ALA A 145 8.61 11.50 19.54
N ALA A 146 7.39 11.45 19.00
CA ALA A 146 6.39 12.51 19.19
C ALA A 146 5.98 12.64 20.65
N THR A 147 5.67 11.54 21.33
CA THR A 147 5.27 11.54 22.74
C THR A 147 6.36 12.17 23.62
N LEU A 148 7.61 11.73 23.47
CA LEU A 148 8.73 12.24 24.26
C LEU A 148 8.91 13.74 24.08
N ALA A 149 8.91 14.23 22.84
CA ALA A 149 9.11 15.64 22.56
C ALA A 149 7.99 16.53 23.13
N VAL A 150 6.73 16.07 23.05
CA VAL A 150 5.60 16.80 23.63
C VAL A 150 5.70 16.84 25.16
N TYR A 151 6.02 15.71 25.81
CA TYR A 151 6.16 15.68 27.27
C TYR A 151 7.37 16.48 27.77
N GLN A 152 8.46 16.53 27.00
CA GLN A 152 9.59 17.43 27.29
C GLN A 152 9.16 18.90 27.23
N ALA A 153 8.44 19.30 26.18
CA ALA A 153 7.90 20.66 26.09
C ALA A 153 6.94 20.99 27.24
N MET A 154 6.10 20.04 27.68
CA MET A 154 5.23 20.22 28.85
C MET A 154 5.99 20.43 30.16
N MET A 155 7.20 19.88 30.29
CA MET A 155 8.04 20.04 31.49
C MET A 155 8.87 21.33 31.45
N GLU A 156 9.23 21.80 30.26
CA GLU A 156 10.13 22.94 30.05
C GLU A 156 9.36 24.26 29.83
N GLU A 157 8.13 24.20 29.33
CA GLU A 157 7.35 25.35 28.91
C GLU A 157 5.95 25.41 29.55
N HIS A 158 5.40 26.62 29.62
CA HIS A 158 4.00 26.83 29.98
C HIS A 158 3.10 26.81 28.73
N LEU A 159 2.55 25.63 28.40
CA LEU A 159 1.80 25.44 27.16
C LEU A 159 0.37 26.00 27.21
N ALA A 160 -0.29 25.98 28.38
CA ALA A 160 -1.63 26.51 28.54
C ALA A 160 -1.67 28.04 28.38
N PRO A 161 -2.79 28.64 27.93
CA PRO A 161 -2.90 30.09 27.77
C PRO A 161 -3.10 30.85 29.09
N TYR A 162 -3.16 30.16 30.23
CA TYR A 162 -3.35 30.75 31.56
C TYR A 162 -2.59 29.97 32.64
N ASP A 163 -2.34 30.58 33.79
CA ASP A 163 -1.71 29.93 34.95
C ASP A 163 -2.69 28.94 35.63
N PRO A 164 -2.37 27.64 35.72
CA PRO A 164 -3.24 26.63 36.32
C PRO A 164 -3.48 26.86 37.81
N ASN A 165 -2.62 27.63 38.50
CA ASN A 165 -2.83 27.98 39.91
C ASN A 165 -4.03 28.91 40.12
N LEU A 166 -4.55 29.51 39.05
CA LEU A 166 -5.77 30.33 39.09
C LEU A 166 -7.05 29.49 39.00
N LEU A 167 -6.97 28.18 38.76
CA LEU A 167 -8.15 27.32 38.64
C LEU A 167 -8.74 27.01 40.03
N PRO A 168 -9.95 27.53 40.37
CA PRO A 168 -10.59 27.20 41.64
C PRO A 168 -11.07 25.74 41.67
N PRO A 169 -11.22 25.14 42.87
CA PRO A 169 -11.92 23.87 43.03
C PRO A 169 -13.30 23.90 42.37
N GLY A 170 -13.62 22.90 41.55
CA GLY A 170 -14.87 22.83 40.80
C GLY A 170 -14.82 23.41 39.37
N LEU A 171 -13.80 24.22 39.03
CA LEU A 171 -13.47 24.53 37.63
C LEU A 171 -12.54 23.47 37.04
N ALA A 172 -11.50 23.10 37.77
CA ALA A 172 -10.57 22.05 37.35
C ALA A 172 -11.30 20.69 37.19
N GLY A 173 -11.21 20.10 35.99
CA GLY A 173 -11.82 18.81 35.68
C GLY A 173 -13.34 18.82 35.50
N SER A 174 -13.98 20.00 35.37
CA SER A 174 -15.42 20.11 35.15
C SER A 174 -15.78 20.54 33.72
N PRO A 175 -17.05 20.37 33.29
CA PRO A 175 -17.53 20.90 32.02
C PRO A 175 -17.35 22.42 31.87
N VAL A 176 -17.24 23.17 32.97
CA VAL A 176 -16.99 24.61 32.89
C VAL A 176 -15.61 24.89 32.29
N LEU A 177 -14.61 24.05 32.56
CA LEU A 177 -13.30 24.16 31.90
C LEU A 177 -13.29 23.52 30.52
N GLY A 178 -13.97 22.38 30.34
CA GLY A 178 -13.85 21.56 29.13
C GLY A 178 -14.85 21.85 28.00
N HIS A 179 -15.98 22.50 28.28
CA HIS A 179 -17.11 22.70 27.35
C HIS A 179 -17.63 24.14 27.38
N THR A 180 -16.74 25.09 27.65
CA THR A 180 -17.00 26.53 27.52
C THR A 180 -15.87 27.15 26.72
N ALA A 181 -15.95 28.45 26.46
CA ALA A 181 -14.92 29.21 25.79
C ALA A 181 -13.50 28.97 26.37
N ILE A 182 -13.37 28.77 27.69
CA ILE A 182 -12.06 28.50 28.32
C ILE A 182 -11.40 27.27 27.69
N GLY A 183 -12.17 26.19 27.52
CA GLY A 183 -11.71 24.94 26.93
C GLY A 183 -11.68 25.00 25.41
N GLU A 184 -12.87 25.21 24.84
CA GLU A 184 -13.17 25.02 23.43
C GLU A 184 -12.58 26.11 22.52
N ASP A 185 -12.48 27.35 23.01
CA ASP A 185 -12.02 28.49 22.20
C ASP A 185 -10.57 28.88 22.52
N TYR A 186 -10.14 28.73 23.78
CA TYR A 186 -8.82 29.18 24.22
C TYR A 186 -7.83 28.04 24.50
N LEU A 187 -8.16 27.13 25.41
CA LEU A 187 -7.21 26.13 25.91
C LEU A 187 -6.84 25.10 24.85
N PHE A 188 -7.82 24.38 24.29
CA PHE A 188 -7.52 23.30 23.35
C PHE A 188 -6.88 23.82 22.07
N PRO A 189 -7.31 24.96 21.49
CA PRO A 189 -6.64 25.55 20.34
C PRO A 189 -5.19 25.97 20.59
N GLU A 190 -4.93 26.70 21.67
CA GLU A 190 -3.57 27.17 21.96
C GLU A 190 -2.62 26.01 22.30
N VAL A 191 -3.09 25.00 23.04
CA VAL A 191 -2.27 23.83 23.32
C VAL A 191 -1.99 23.04 22.03
N ALA A 192 -3.01 22.79 21.19
CA ALA A 192 -2.84 22.09 19.91
C ALA A 192 -1.82 22.78 18.99
N LYS A 193 -1.94 24.11 18.85
CA LYS A 193 -1.07 24.95 18.03
C LYS A 193 0.40 24.86 18.44
N LYS A 194 0.67 24.61 19.72
CA LYS A 194 2.04 24.43 20.25
C LYS A 194 2.51 22.98 20.14
N VAL A 195 1.73 22.00 20.60
CA VAL A 195 2.20 20.61 20.72
C VAL A 195 2.26 19.86 19.39
N VAL A 196 1.35 20.15 18.44
CA VAL A 196 1.28 19.41 17.18
C VAL A 196 2.54 19.64 16.33
N PRO A 197 3.02 20.88 16.10
CA PRO A 197 4.25 21.09 15.35
C PRO A 197 5.49 20.48 16.02
N ILE A 198 5.54 20.46 17.36
CA ILE A 198 6.63 19.81 18.12
C ILE A 198 6.65 18.31 17.82
N ALA A 199 5.50 17.65 17.93
CA ALA A 199 5.37 16.22 17.65
C ALA A 199 5.73 15.86 16.20
N VAL A 200 5.26 16.65 15.22
CA VAL A 200 5.59 16.42 13.79
C VAL A 200 7.10 16.54 13.56
N LYS A 201 7.73 17.62 14.04
CA LYS A 201 9.18 17.84 13.88
C LYS A 201 9.99 16.71 14.51
N ALA A 202 9.57 16.20 15.67
CA ALA A 202 10.23 15.08 16.34
C ALA A 202 10.16 13.79 15.51
N MET A 203 9.00 13.49 14.91
CA MET A 203 8.84 12.34 14.01
C MET A 203 9.70 12.47 12.76
N LEU A 204 9.67 13.62 12.08
CA LEU A 204 10.46 13.88 10.87
C LEU A 204 11.96 13.74 11.16
N LYS A 205 12.45 14.36 12.24
CA LYS A 205 13.85 14.24 12.68
C LYS A 205 14.23 12.80 13.01
N SER A 206 13.31 12.02 13.59
CA SER A 206 13.57 10.62 13.92
C SER A 206 13.72 9.75 12.66
N TYR A 207 12.95 10.03 11.60
CA TYR A 207 13.18 9.37 10.30
C TYR A 207 14.58 9.66 9.76
N GLU A 208 14.97 10.94 9.72
CA GLU A 208 16.29 11.37 9.21
C GLU A 208 17.42 10.72 10.00
N SER A 209 17.29 10.69 11.32
CA SER A 209 18.32 10.18 12.24
C SER A 209 18.63 8.69 12.07
N VAL A 210 17.72 7.93 11.45
CA VAL A 210 17.92 6.49 11.16
C VAL A 210 18.01 6.21 9.65
N GLY A 211 18.38 7.22 8.86
CA GLY A 211 18.67 7.07 7.43
C GLY A 211 17.43 6.82 6.57
N MET A 212 16.26 7.29 7.01
CA MET A 212 15.02 7.23 6.23
C MET A 212 14.63 8.60 5.72
N LYS A 213 14.15 8.68 4.47
CA LYS A 213 13.46 9.87 3.98
C LYS A 213 12.20 10.08 4.84
N PRO A 214 11.95 11.27 5.39
CA PRO A 214 10.79 11.50 6.25
C PRO A 214 9.46 11.21 5.57
N CYS A 215 8.65 10.35 6.19
CA CYS A 215 7.27 10.12 5.81
C CYS A 215 6.39 11.20 6.45
N ARG A 216 6.05 12.24 5.68
CA ARG A 216 5.26 13.39 6.15
C ARG A 216 3.87 12.95 6.60
N TRP A 217 3.27 12.03 5.85
CA TRP A 217 1.98 11.43 6.16
C TRP A 217 1.95 10.77 7.54
N MET A 218 2.85 9.80 7.78
CA MET A 218 2.87 9.08 9.05
C MET A 218 3.31 9.98 10.21
N ALA A 219 4.21 10.94 9.97
CA ALA A 219 4.59 11.94 10.98
C ALA A 219 3.37 12.76 11.44
N ALA A 220 2.56 13.24 10.50
CA ALA A 220 1.34 13.99 10.79
C ALA A 220 0.30 13.14 11.54
N LEU A 221 0.04 11.90 11.10
CA LEU A 221 -0.89 10.99 11.77
C LEU A 221 -0.47 10.64 13.20
N MET A 222 0.82 10.33 13.40
CA MET A 222 1.36 10.01 14.72
C MET A 222 1.30 11.21 15.66
N ALA A 223 1.66 12.40 15.17
CA ALA A 223 1.56 13.64 15.92
C ALA A 223 0.12 13.98 16.30
N ALA A 224 -0.82 13.83 15.36
CA ALA A 224 -2.24 14.05 15.60
C ALA A 224 -2.77 13.12 16.69
N GLY A 225 -2.45 11.82 16.60
CA GLY A 225 -2.80 10.85 17.63
C GLY A 225 -2.24 11.21 19.01
N VAL A 226 -0.95 11.61 19.10
CA VAL A 226 -0.30 12.00 20.36
C VAL A 226 -0.96 13.24 20.97
N ALA A 227 -1.24 14.27 20.16
CA ALA A 227 -1.92 15.47 20.64
C ALA A 227 -3.34 15.13 21.17
N LEU A 228 -4.04 14.22 20.49
CA LEU A 228 -5.38 13.77 20.88
C LEU A 228 -5.40 12.80 22.08
N GLU A 229 -4.25 12.34 22.59
CA GLU A 229 -4.16 11.67 23.89
C GLU A 229 -4.19 12.67 25.06
N ILE A 230 -3.88 13.94 24.80
CA ILE A 230 -3.82 15.01 25.81
C ILE A 230 -5.04 15.95 25.70
N LEU A 231 -5.45 16.27 24.48
CA LEU A 231 -6.56 17.17 24.19
C LEU A 231 -7.91 16.45 24.22
N HIS A 232 -8.98 17.17 24.57
CA HIS A 232 -10.33 16.63 24.49
C HIS A 232 -10.79 16.53 23.02
N PRO A 233 -10.94 15.32 22.44
CA PRO A 233 -11.22 15.19 21.00
C PRO A 233 -12.64 15.60 20.59
N ASP A 234 -13.61 15.61 21.52
CA ASP A 234 -15.03 15.80 21.19
C ASP A 234 -15.50 17.25 21.36
N ALA A 235 -14.64 18.12 21.89
CA ALA A 235 -14.91 19.53 22.10
C ALA A 235 -15.27 20.23 20.77
N TYR A 236 -16.36 21.00 20.80
CA TYR A 236 -16.80 21.84 19.68
C TYR A 236 -16.06 23.16 19.77
N ILE A 237 -15.01 23.30 18.99
CA ILE A 237 -14.18 24.50 19.01
C ILE A 237 -14.94 25.71 18.45
N GLY A 238 -14.48 26.91 18.81
CA GLY A 238 -15.14 28.17 18.45
C GLY A 238 -15.40 28.35 16.95
N GLU A 239 -16.43 29.13 16.63
CA GLU A 239 -16.89 29.32 15.25
C GLU A 239 -15.84 29.93 14.29
N GLU A 240 -14.78 30.55 14.84
CA GLU A 240 -13.62 31.02 14.08
C GLU A 240 -12.85 29.89 13.37
N TYR A 241 -12.98 28.64 13.86
CA TYR A 241 -12.41 27.44 13.23
C TYR A 241 -13.40 26.72 12.31
N GLY A 242 -14.70 27.02 12.45
CA GLY A 242 -15.76 26.57 11.55
C GLY A 242 -17.09 26.30 12.26
N PRO A 243 -18.13 25.86 11.51
CA PRO A 243 -19.48 25.78 12.05
C PRO A 243 -19.62 24.77 13.20
N MET A 244 -20.45 25.13 14.20
CA MET A 244 -20.85 24.24 15.28
C MET A 244 -21.37 22.90 14.72
N PHE A 245 -21.06 21.80 15.40
CA PHE A 245 -21.33 20.41 14.99
C PHE A 245 -20.57 19.89 13.75
N LYS A 246 -19.84 20.74 13.04
CA LYS A 246 -19.03 20.32 11.87
C LYS A 246 -17.53 20.26 12.15
N VAL A 247 -17.06 21.08 13.08
CA VAL A 247 -15.63 21.17 13.43
C VAL A 247 -15.44 20.81 14.89
N ARG A 248 -14.45 19.96 15.15
CA ARG A 248 -14.05 19.49 16.47
C ARG A 248 -12.55 19.67 16.67
N THR A 249 -12.10 19.44 17.89
CA THR A 249 -10.67 19.55 18.25
C THR A 249 -9.75 18.74 17.33
N TYR A 250 -10.17 17.55 16.87
CA TYR A 250 -9.34 16.75 15.96
C TYR A 250 -9.17 17.37 14.57
N ASP A 251 -10.13 18.16 14.07
CA ASP A 251 -10.01 18.84 12.77
C ASP A 251 -8.91 19.89 12.80
N MET A 252 -8.85 20.64 13.90
CA MET A 252 -7.80 21.62 14.16
C MET A 252 -6.44 20.96 14.39
N VAL A 253 -6.38 19.86 15.15
CA VAL A 253 -5.15 19.07 15.30
C VAL A 253 -4.66 18.60 13.92
N GLY A 254 -5.57 18.12 13.07
CA GLY A 254 -5.26 17.74 11.70
C GLY A 254 -4.72 18.91 10.86
N LYS A 255 -5.32 20.10 10.97
CA LYS A 255 -4.84 21.33 10.33
C LYS A 255 -3.40 21.66 10.72
N PHE A 256 -3.10 21.75 12.01
CA PHE A 256 -1.74 22.05 12.47
C PHE A 256 -0.73 20.95 12.10
N ALA A 257 -1.16 19.69 12.02
CA ALA A 257 -0.31 18.58 11.60
C ALA A 257 0.03 18.67 10.11
N VAL A 258 -0.94 18.99 9.26
CA VAL A 258 -0.77 19.20 7.81
C VAL A 258 0.17 20.37 7.54
N GLU A 259 -0.05 21.51 8.20
CA GLU A 259 0.81 22.69 8.09
C GLU A 259 2.24 22.38 8.52
N ALA A 260 2.42 21.74 9.68
CA ALA A 260 3.75 21.42 10.21
C ALA A 260 4.50 20.37 9.38
N ALA A 261 3.77 19.43 8.75
CA ALA A 261 4.36 18.38 7.92
C ALA A 261 4.60 18.83 6.47
N GLY A 262 4.09 20.00 6.07
CA GLY A 262 4.15 20.46 4.68
C GLY A 262 3.39 19.54 3.73
N ILE A 263 2.20 19.10 4.16
CA ILE A 263 1.24 18.36 3.33
C ILE A 263 0.33 19.40 2.63
N PRO A 264 -0.03 19.23 1.35
CA PRO A 264 -0.98 20.12 0.66
C PRO A 264 -2.32 20.20 1.40
N GLU A 265 -3.08 21.29 1.26
CA GLU A 265 -4.40 21.43 1.90
C GLU A 265 -5.46 20.47 1.32
N VAL A 266 -5.31 20.13 0.04
CA VAL A 266 -6.17 19.24 -0.72
C VAL A 266 -5.36 18.05 -1.22
N LEU A 267 -5.92 16.84 -1.09
CA LEU A 267 -5.41 15.62 -1.70
C LEU A 267 -6.42 15.12 -2.72
N HIS A 268 -5.95 14.29 -3.65
CA HIS A 268 -6.80 13.69 -4.67
C HIS A 268 -6.89 12.17 -4.52
N ILE A 269 -8.06 11.61 -4.80
CA ILE A 269 -8.25 10.16 -4.86
C ILE A 269 -7.87 9.64 -6.24
N ARG A 270 -7.01 8.61 -6.29
CA ARG A 270 -6.54 7.97 -7.52
C ARG A 270 -7.70 7.52 -8.40
N GLY A 271 -7.53 7.69 -9.71
CA GLY A 271 -8.51 7.27 -10.71
C GLY A 271 -9.68 8.25 -10.86
N SER A 272 -10.29 8.68 -9.76
CA SER A 272 -11.43 9.62 -9.78
C SER A 272 -11.01 11.09 -9.83
N GLY A 273 -9.93 11.46 -9.15
CA GLY A 273 -9.53 12.86 -8.94
C GLY A 273 -10.39 13.58 -7.90
N ASP A 274 -11.15 12.86 -7.07
CA ASP A 274 -11.95 13.47 -6.01
C ASP A 274 -11.06 14.26 -5.05
N GLU A 275 -11.40 15.52 -4.81
CA GLU A 275 -10.73 16.36 -3.82
C GLU A 275 -11.19 16.02 -2.40
N ILE A 276 -10.22 15.84 -1.50
CA ILE A 276 -10.45 15.62 -0.06
C ILE A 276 -9.59 16.58 0.77
N SER A 277 -10.12 17.00 1.92
CA SER A 277 -9.40 17.87 2.85
C SER A 277 -8.34 17.09 3.62
N SER A 278 -7.08 17.49 3.49
CA SER A 278 -5.95 16.87 4.20
C SER A 278 -6.08 16.96 5.71
N SER A 279 -6.48 18.13 6.21
CA SER A 279 -6.60 18.39 7.65
C SER A 279 -7.66 17.48 8.27
N LYS A 280 -8.82 17.36 7.61
CA LYS A 280 -9.89 16.47 8.05
C LYS A 280 -9.41 15.02 8.10
N VAL A 281 -8.81 14.52 7.01
CA VAL A 281 -8.36 13.13 6.93
C VAL A 281 -7.28 12.82 7.97
N ILE A 282 -6.28 13.70 8.13
CA ILE A 282 -5.22 13.51 9.15
C ILE A 282 -5.80 13.52 10.57
N GLY A 283 -6.72 14.44 10.87
CA GLY A 283 -7.37 14.53 12.18
C GLY A 283 -8.19 13.29 12.51
N GLU A 284 -9.02 12.85 11.57
CA GLU A 284 -9.92 11.69 11.72
C GLU A 284 -9.14 10.37 11.80
N LEU A 285 -8.15 10.16 10.94
CA LEU A 285 -7.29 8.98 11.00
C LEU A 285 -6.37 9.01 12.24
N GLY A 286 -5.90 10.17 12.68
CA GLY A 286 -5.15 10.31 13.94
C GLY A 286 -6.01 9.96 15.17
N LEU A 287 -7.28 10.40 15.18
CA LEU A 287 -8.26 10.03 16.20
C LEU A 287 -8.50 8.51 16.22
N MET A 288 -8.63 7.88 15.05
CA MET A 288 -8.76 6.44 14.93
C MET A 288 -7.52 5.71 15.44
N LEU A 289 -6.34 6.15 15.04
CA LEU A 289 -5.06 5.52 15.36
C LEU A 289 -4.80 5.54 16.87
N LYS A 290 -5.21 6.60 17.58
CA LYS A 290 -5.01 6.70 19.02
C LYS A 290 -5.76 5.62 19.82
N ASP A 291 -6.87 5.11 19.29
CA ASP A 291 -7.81 4.24 20.01
C ASP A 291 -7.86 2.78 19.48
N CYS A 292 -7.11 2.44 18.42
CA CYS A 292 -7.19 1.14 17.73
C CYS A 292 -6.43 -0.04 18.38
N GLY A 293 -5.80 0.16 19.55
CA GLY A 293 -4.93 -0.84 20.19
C GLY A 293 -3.47 -0.69 19.79
N SER A 294 -2.66 -1.76 19.85
CA SER A 294 -1.21 -1.74 19.58
C SER A 294 -0.88 -2.51 18.29
N PRO A 295 -1.17 -1.95 17.10
CA PRO A 295 -0.90 -2.62 15.84
C PRO A 295 0.59 -2.96 15.68
N THR A 296 0.87 -4.08 15.02
CA THR A 296 2.23 -4.47 14.65
C THR A 296 2.70 -3.66 13.43
N VAL A 297 3.99 -3.80 13.08
CA VAL A 297 4.54 -3.19 11.87
C VAL A 297 3.75 -3.59 10.63
N VAL A 298 3.29 -4.85 10.53
CA VAL A 298 2.50 -5.30 9.39
C VAL A 298 1.13 -4.62 9.36
N GLY A 299 0.48 -4.47 10.53
CA GLY A 299 -0.77 -3.70 10.63
C GLY A 299 -0.60 -2.25 10.16
N MET A 300 0.53 -1.61 10.52
CA MET A 300 0.84 -0.25 10.10
C MET A 300 1.20 -0.12 8.62
N ILE A 301 1.88 -1.12 8.04
CA ILE A 301 2.06 -1.23 6.59
C ILE A 301 0.69 -1.30 5.92
N MET A 302 -0.18 -2.23 6.34
CA MET A 302 -1.51 -2.40 5.72
C MET A 302 -2.38 -1.17 5.85
N PHE A 303 -2.34 -0.50 7.00
CA PHE A 303 -3.00 0.79 7.18
C PHE A 303 -2.49 1.85 6.19
N ASN A 304 -1.17 1.98 6.02
CA ASN A 304 -0.60 2.92 5.06
C ASN A 304 -0.98 2.55 3.61
N GLU A 305 -1.00 1.25 3.29
CA GLU A 305 -1.37 0.74 1.97
C GLU A 305 -2.86 0.89 1.65
N ILE A 306 -3.75 0.86 2.64
CA ILE A 306 -5.16 1.23 2.47
C ILE A 306 -5.29 2.71 2.12
N CYS A 307 -4.41 3.56 2.69
CA CYS A 307 -4.39 5.00 2.39
C CYS A 307 -3.74 5.33 1.03
N SER A 308 -3.09 4.36 0.36
CA SER A 308 -2.47 4.53 -0.97
C SER A 308 -3.47 4.94 -2.07
N ILE A 309 -4.77 5.01 -1.77
CA ILE A 309 -5.77 5.63 -2.65
C ILE A 309 -5.49 7.12 -2.89
N ILE A 310 -4.66 7.76 -2.06
CA ILE A 310 -4.22 9.16 -2.22
C ILE A 310 -3.21 9.27 -3.35
N GLU A 311 -3.48 10.13 -4.34
CA GLU A 311 -2.67 10.30 -5.56
C GLU A 311 -1.28 10.88 -5.27
N GLU A 312 -1.19 11.82 -4.33
CA GLU A 312 0.07 12.44 -3.89
C GLU A 312 0.96 11.50 -3.06
N GLY A 313 0.50 10.28 -2.80
CA GLY A 313 1.15 9.31 -1.91
C GLY A 313 2.66 9.13 -2.09
N PRO A 314 3.19 8.96 -3.32
CA PRO A 314 4.63 8.82 -3.56
C PRO A 314 5.49 9.98 -3.03
N MET A 315 4.93 11.19 -2.98
CA MET A 315 5.63 12.38 -2.47
C MET A 315 5.54 12.51 -0.95
N LEU A 316 4.44 12.02 -0.36
CA LEU A 316 4.10 12.19 1.05
C LEU A 316 4.48 10.98 1.92
N GLY A 317 4.73 9.82 1.31
CA GLY A 317 4.97 8.54 1.97
C GLY A 317 3.70 7.74 2.25
N VAL A 318 2.60 8.01 1.54
CA VAL A 318 1.31 7.32 1.72
C VAL A 318 1.31 6.01 0.93
N GLY A 319 1.71 4.93 1.60
CA GLY A 319 1.90 3.60 1.03
C GLY A 319 2.61 3.62 -0.33
N ARG A 320 2.58 2.50 -1.04
CA ARG A 320 3.27 2.38 -2.34
C ARG A 320 2.49 1.55 -3.35
N SER A 321 1.49 0.77 -2.91
CA SER A 321 0.67 -0.10 -3.77
C SER A 321 -0.40 0.66 -4.55
N GLY A 322 -0.25 1.98 -4.70
CA GLY A 322 -1.03 2.82 -5.62
C GLY A 322 -0.22 3.26 -6.85
N GLY A 323 1.00 2.76 -7.00
CA GLY A 323 1.96 3.15 -8.04
C GLY A 323 3.01 4.16 -7.53
N PRO A 324 4.05 4.45 -8.33
CA PRO A 324 4.19 4.07 -9.73
C PRO A 324 4.88 2.72 -9.98
N ILE A 325 5.30 2.03 -8.92
CA ILE A 325 6.04 0.77 -9.01
C ILE A 325 5.16 -0.43 -8.70
N MET A 326 5.57 -1.59 -9.20
CA MET A 326 5.12 -2.87 -8.67
C MET A 326 5.78 -3.10 -7.30
N LEU A 327 4.97 -3.57 -6.36
CA LEU A 327 5.42 -4.03 -5.04
C LEU A 327 5.11 -5.51 -4.88
N PRO A 328 5.71 -6.15 -3.87
CA PRO A 328 5.27 -7.47 -3.49
C PRO A 328 3.74 -7.49 -3.26
N LEU A 329 3.04 -8.44 -3.86
CA LEU A 329 1.58 -8.57 -3.87
C LEU A 329 0.99 -8.57 -2.45
N HIS A 330 1.75 -9.02 -1.44
CA HIS A 330 1.34 -8.94 -0.04
C HIS A 330 1.19 -7.51 0.48
N HIS A 331 1.63 -6.48 -0.23
CA HIS A 331 1.46 -5.08 0.19
C HIS A 331 0.27 -4.38 -0.47
N TRP A 332 -0.52 -5.07 -1.28
CA TRP A 332 -1.56 -4.43 -2.08
C TRP A 332 -2.88 -4.35 -1.33
N ALA A 333 -3.24 -3.14 -0.88
CA ALA A 333 -4.52 -2.87 -0.23
C ALA A 333 -5.29 -1.69 -0.85
N THR A 334 -4.68 -0.98 -1.82
CA THR A 334 -5.30 0.17 -2.50
C THR A 334 -6.60 -0.17 -3.21
N ALA A 335 -6.61 -1.24 -4.01
CA ALA A 335 -7.77 -1.60 -4.84
C ALA A 335 -9.05 -1.83 -4.02
N PRO A 336 -9.07 -2.66 -2.96
CA PRO A 336 -10.28 -2.84 -2.15
C PRO A 336 -10.69 -1.56 -1.42
N ALA A 337 -9.74 -0.74 -0.96
CA ALA A 337 -10.05 0.55 -0.33
C ALA A 337 -10.68 1.55 -1.32
N LEU A 338 -10.18 1.60 -2.56
CA LEU A 338 -10.71 2.46 -3.61
C LEU A 338 -12.14 2.07 -3.98
N VAL A 339 -12.41 0.77 -4.09
CA VAL A 339 -13.77 0.26 -4.33
C VAL A 339 -14.72 0.66 -3.20
N LEU A 340 -14.33 0.41 -1.94
CA LEU A 340 -15.15 0.78 -0.78
C LEU A 340 -15.44 2.28 -0.73
N TYR A 341 -14.45 3.11 -1.02
CA TYR A 341 -14.61 4.56 -1.05
C TYR A 341 -15.67 5.02 -2.05
N HIS A 342 -15.60 4.53 -3.30
CA HIS A 342 -16.55 4.93 -4.31
C HIS A 342 -17.95 4.34 -4.11
N LEU A 343 -18.05 3.09 -3.66
CA LEU A 343 -19.35 2.52 -3.25
C LEU A 343 -19.96 3.31 -2.08
N GLY A 344 -19.15 3.76 -1.13
CA GLY A 344 -19.57 4.58 0.00
C GLY A 344 -20.13 5.94 -0.40
N LYS A 345 -19.64 6.49 -1.52
CA LYS A 345 -20.18 7.71 -2.15
C LYS A 345 -21.41 7.47 -3.02
N GLY A 346 -21.87 6.22 -3.14
CA GLY A 346 -23.03 5.85 -3.95
C GLY A 346 -22.72 5.71 -5.45
N ALA A 347 -21.46 5.54 -5.84
CA ALA A 347 -21.11 5.19 -7.21
C ALA A 347 -21.67 3.82 -7.58
N THR A 348 -22.07 3.67 -8.84
CA THR A 348 -22.48 2.39 -9.42
C THR A 348 -21.28 1.47 -9.61
N GLU A 349 -21.51 0.16 -9.65
CA GLU A 349 -20.42 -0.81 -9.86
C GLU A 349 -19.59 -0.52 -11.13
N GLU A 350 -20.24 -0.12 -12.22
CA GLU A 350 -19.58 0.16 -13.50
C GLU A 350 -18.70 1.43 -13.42
N GLU A 351 -19.15 2.47 -12.73
CA GLU A 351 -18.30 3.65 -12.48
C GLU A 351 -17.05 3.28 -11.66
N VAL A 352 -17.19 2.38 -10.68
CA VAL A 352 -16.05 1.91 -9.88
C VAL A 352 -15.08 1.07 -10.73
N VAL A 353 -15.59 0.24 -11.65
CA VAL A 353 -14.76 -0.52 -12.60
C VAL A 353 -13.85 0.42 -13.41
N ASP A 354 -14.42 1.48 -14.00
CA ASP A 354 -13.65 2.45 -14.78
C ASP A 354 -12.60 3.18 -13.94
N ILE A 355 -12.94 3.54 -12.70
CA ILE A 355 -12.01 4.18 -11.76
C ILE A 355 -10.83 3.26 -11.42
N VAL A 356 -11.09 1.97 -11.16
CA VAL A 356 -10.02 1.00 -10.88
C VAL A 356 -9.12 0.84 -12.10
N ILE A 357 -9.68 0.72 -13.31
CA ILE A 357 -8.91 0.66 -14.57
C ILE A 357 -8.02 1.89 -14.71
N LYS A 358 -8.57 3.09 -14.50
CA LYS A 358 -7.83 4.34 -14.59
C LYS A 358 -6.74 4.47 -13.52
N SER A 359 -6.96 3.93 -12.33
CA SER A 359 -5.94 3.94 -11.26
C SER A 359 -4.66 3.20 -11.65
N THR A 360 -4.73 2.21 -12.56
CA THR A 360 -3.55 1.48 -13.05
C THR A 360 -2.63 2.34 -13.93
N GLU A 361 -3.08 3.51 -14.41
CA GLU A 361 -2.25 4.44 -15.20
C GLU A 361 -1.15 5.10 -14.38
N ALA A 362 -1.23 5.00 -13.04
CA ALA A 362 -0.18 5.47 -12.16
C ALA A 362 1.10 4.62 -12.24
N TYR A 363 1.03 3.37 -12.73
CA TYR A 363 2.13 2.40 -12.71
C TYR A 363 2.97 2.44 -13.97
N PHE A 364 4.27 2.14 -13.85
CA PHE A 364 5.13 1.87 -15.00
C PHE A 364 4.61 0.67 -15.79
N GLN A 365 4.41 -0.46 -15.11
CA GLN A 365 3.86 -1.69 -15.67
C GLN A 365 2.34 -1.74 -15.48
N ARG A 366 1.60 -0.93 -16.24
CA ARG A 366 0.13 -0.85 -16.16
C ARG A 366 -0.56 -2.21 -16.30
N GLU A 367 -0.14 -3.01 -17.27
CA GLU A 367 -0.74 -4.32 -17.53
C GLU A 367 -0.50 -5.28 -16.36
N ASP A 368 0.72 -5.30 -15.82
CA ASP A 368 1.05 -6.15 -14.67
C ASP A 368 0.34 -5.70 -13.39
N ALA A 369 0.09 -4.40 -13.21
CA ALA A 369 -0.73 -3.91 -12.10
C ALA A 369 -2.18 -4.43 -12.18
N ALA A 370 -2.78 -4.46 -13.38
CA ALA A 370 -4.11 -5.06 -13.56
C ALA A 370 -4.10 -6.58 -13.30
N ILE A 371 -3.06 -7.28 -13.74
CA ILE A 371 -2.89 -8.72 -13.47
C ILE A 371 -2.70 -8.99 -11.98
N ALA A 372 -1.93 -8.15 -11.27
CA ALA A 372 -1.75 -8.24 -9.83
C ALA A 372 -3.09 -8.09 -9.07
N ILE A 373 -3.90 -7.10 -9.46
CA ILE A 373 -5.26 -6.92 -8.94
C ILE A 373 -6.09 -8.19 -9.19
N ASN A 374 -6.03 -8.76 -10.39
CA ASN A 374 -6.75 -9.98 -10.74
C ASN A 374 -6.32 -11.18 -9.86
N ASN A 375 -5.02 -11.43 -9.76
CA ASN A 375 -4.45 -12.53 -8.98
C ASN A 375 -4.90 -12.47 -7.51
N LEU A 376 -4.81 -11.28 -6.90
CA LEU A 376 -5.24 -11.04 -5.53
C LEU A 376 -6.74 -11.17 -5.37
N SER A 377 -7.52 -10.71 -6.35
CA SER A 377 -8.99 -10.84 -6.33
C SER A 377 -9.42 -12.29 -6.39
N HIS A 378 -8.80 -13.12 -7.25
CA HIS A 378 -9.07 -14.56 -7.30
C HIS A 378 -8.74 -15.23 -5.99
N LYS A 379 -7.58 -14.89 -5.42
CA LYS A 379 -7.16 -15.47 -4.16
C LYS A 379 -8.12 -15.10 -3.03
N ALA A 380 -8.48 -13.83 -2.91
CA ALA A 380 -9.39 -13.34 -1.89
C ALA A 380 -10.82 -13.83 -2.07
N HIS A 381 -11.31 -13.96 -3.30
CA HIS A 381 -12.64 -14.47 -3.60
C HIS A 381 -12.81 -15.93 -3.16
N GLY A 382 -11.74 -16.74 -3.24
CA GLY A 382 -11.72 -18.08 -2.67
C GLY A 382 -11.82 -18.13 -1.13
N LEU A 383 -11.54 -17.02 -0.43
CA LEU A 383 -11.65 -16.89 1.02
C LEU A 383 -13.02 -16.39 1.47
N GLN A 384 -13.50 -15.34 0.81
CA GLN A 384 -14.79 -14.70 1.03
C GLN A 384 -15.20 -14.05 -0.29
N PRO A 385 -16.10 -14.64 -1.07
CA PRO A 385 -16.62 -14.00 -2.27
C PRO A 385 -17.45 -12.76 -1.90
N GLY A 386 -17.57 -11.81 -2.82
CA GLY A 386 -18.40 -10.64 -2.58
C GLY A 386 -18.15 -9.47 -3.54
N PRO A 387 -18.85 -8.34 -3.30
CA PRO A 387 -18.99 -7.26 -4.27
C PRO A 387 -17.66 -6.60 -4.67
N VAL A 388 -16.71 -6.49 -3.74
CA VAL A 388 -15.41 -5.87 -4.02
C VAL A 388 -14.62 -6.72 -5.00
N THR A 389 -14.50 -8.03 -4.75
CA THR A 389 -13.79 -8.93 -5.67
C THR A 389 -14.49 -9.02 -7.03
N ASP A 390 -15.82 -8.97 -7.08
CA ASP A 390 -16.57 -9.03 -8.34
C ASP A 390 -16.30 -7.81 -9.23
N ILE A 391 -16.28 -6.61 -8.63
CA ILE A 391 -15.90 -5.36 -9.31
C ILE A 391 -14.45 -5.44 -9.81
N LEU A 392 -13.53 -5.93 -8.97
CA LEU A 392 -12.12 -6.04 -9.35
C LEU A 392 -11.90 -7.07 -10.46
N PHE A 393 -12.69 -8.15 -10.53
CA PHE A 393 -12.68 -9.06 -11.68
C PHE A 393 -13.12 -8.36 -12.95
N LYS A 394 -14.26 -7.64 -12.93
CA LYS A 394 -14.74 -6.89 -14.10
C LYS A 394 -13.67 -5.91 -14.62
N ALA A 395 -12.94 -5.25 -13.73
CA ALA A 395 -11.89 -4.30 -14.08
C ALA A 395 -10.61 -4.95 -14.65
N SER A 396 -10.28 -6.17 -14.23
CA SER A 396 -8.96 -6.75 -14.48
C SER A 396 -8.94 -7.95 -15.44
N GLU A 397 -10.03 -8.71 -15.51
CA GLU A 397 -10.15 -9.93 -16.33
C GLU A 397 -9.97 -9.66 -17.84
N PRO A 398 -10.52 -8.58 -18.43
CA PRO A 398 -10.30 -8.29 -19.85
C PRO A 398 -8.82 -8.03 -20.17
N VAL A 399 -8.10 -7.37 -19.26
CA VAL A 399 -6.67 -7.07 -19.42
C VAL A 399 -5.85 -8.35 -19.32
N LEU A 400 -6.11 -9.18 -18.30
CA LEU A 400 -5.49 -10.49 -18.15
C LEU A 400 -5.69 -11.35 -19.42
N THR A 401 -6.94 -11.46 -19.88
CA THR A 401 -7.31 -12.30 -21.02
C THR A 401 -6.57 -11.86 -22.28
N ARG A 402 -6.53 -10.55 -22.54
CA ARG A 402 -5.77 -9.99 -23.67
C ARG A 402 -4.28 -10.27 -23.54
N ALA A 403 -3.69 -9.99 -22.37
CA ALA A 403 -2.27 -10.21 -22.12
C ALA A 403 -1.86 -11.67 -22.34
N MET A 404 -2.66 -12.62 -21.82
CA MET A 404 -2.44 -14.04 -22.04
C MET A 404 -2.54 -14.42 -23.52
N TYR A 405 -3.58 -13.95 -24.22
CA TYR A 405 -3.79 -14.24 -25.63
C TYR A 405 -2.61 -13.76 -26.49
N GLU A 406 -2.19 -12.50 -26.32
CA GLU A 406 -1.10 -11.90 -27.09
C GLU A 406 0.24 -12.58 -26.80
N ARG A 407 0.57 -12.79 -25.52
CA ARG A 407 1.86 -13.38 -25.12
C ARG A 407 1.98 -14.85 -25.53
N LEU A 408 0.91 -15.64 -25.39
CA LEU A 408 0.90 -17.05 -25.81
C LEU A 408 0.93 -17.18 -27.33
N GLY A 409 0.17 -16.35 -28.06
CA GLY A 409 0.21 -16.34 -29.53
C GLY A 409 1.61 -16.01 -30.05
N TRP A 410 2.22 -14.95 -29.49
CA TRP A 410 3.61 -14.58 -29.82
C TRP A 410 4.61 -15.71 -29.52
N ALA A 411 4.54 -16.32 -28.32
CA ALA A 411 5.46 -17.39 -27.94
C ALA A 411 5.30 -18.62 -28.84
N TYR A 412 4.05 -18.95 -29.20
CA TYR A 412 3.74 -20.03 -30.12
C TYR A 412 4.38 -19.80 -31.50
N ASP A 413 4.17 -18.63 -32.10
CA ASP A 413 4.71 -18.30 -33.42
C ASP A 413 6.24 -18.33 -33.42
N ARG A 414 6.88 -17.75 -32.40
CA ARG A 414 8.34 -17.75 -32.25
C ARG A 414 8.92 -19.16 -32.09
N MET A 415 8.30 -20.02 -31.26
CA MET A 415 8.77 -21.40 -31.10
C MET A 415 8.56 -22.23 -32.36
N LYS A 416 7.49 -21.99 -33.12
CA LYS A 416 7.25 -22.62 -34.42
C LYS A 416 8.31 -22.24 -35.46
N GLU A 417 8.84 -21.03 -35.37
CA GLU A 417 9.99 -20.54 -36.16
C GLU A 417 11.34 -21.06 -35.65
N GLY A 418 11.36 -21.83 -34.55
CA GLY A 418 12.56 -22.46 -34.00
C GLY A 418 13.27 -21.67 -32.89
N ALA A 419 12.64 -20.64 -32.34
CA ALA A 419 13.20 -19.89 -31.22
C ALA A 419 13.28 -20.75 -29.95
N THR A 420 14.34 -20.54 -29.17
CA THR A 420 14.60 -21.27 -27.92
C THR A 420 14.00 -20.56 -26.69
N VAL A 421 13.96 -21.24 -25.53
CA VAL A 421 13.57 -20.62 -24.25
C VAL A 421 14.46 -19.41 -23.93
N ALA A 422 15.76 -19.46 -24.27
CA ALA A 422 16.68 -18.35 -24.05
C ALA A 422 16.32 -17.12 -24.90
N ASP A 423 15.95 -17.33 -26.18
CA ASP A 423 15.55 -16.24 -27.09
C ASP A 423 14.28 -15.57 -26.58
N LEU A 424 13.27 -16.37 -26.20
CA LEU A 424 12.00 -15.84 -25.72
C LEU A 424 12.14 -15.12 -24.37
N ALA A 425 12.93 -15.67 -23.44
CA ALA A 425 13.18 -15.02 -22.14
C ALA A 425 13.82 -13.65 -22.32
N LYS A 426 14.83 -13.55 -23.20
CA LYS A 426 15.48 -12.30 -23.53
C LYS A 426 14.52 -11.29 -24.15
N ASP A 427 13.76 -11.68 -25.17
CA ASP A 427 12.82 -10.79 -25.86
C ASP A 427 11.77 -10.21 -24.87
N MET A 428 11.30 -11.03 -23.92
CA MET A 428 10.36 -10.61 -22.87
C MET A 428 10.99 -9.63 -21.86
N GLU A 429 12.20 -9.92 -21.37
CA GLU A 429 12.94 -9.04 -20.46
C GLU A 429 13.30 -7.69 -21.11
N ASP A 430 13.68 -7.70 -22.39
CA ASP A 430 13.98 -6.49 -23.16
C ASP A 430 12.71 -5.62 -23.31
N LYS A 431 11.56 -6.24 -23.62
CA LYS A 431 10.27 -5.55 -23.71
C LYS A 431 9.86 -4.95 -22.36
N HIS A 432 9.94 -5.74 -21.29
CA HIS A 432 9.57 -5.29 -19.95
C HIS A 432 10.47 -4.13 -19.49
N THR A 433 11.79 -4.25 -19.71
CA THR A 433 12.77 -3.20 -19.38
C THR A 433 12.49 -1.92 -20.15
N ALA A 434 12.15 -1.99 -21.45
CA ALA A 434 11.82 -0.83 -22.26
C ALA A 434 10.62 -0.03 -21.70
N ILE A 435 9.57 -0.74 -21.27
CA ILE A 435 8.38 -0.12 -20.66
C ILE A 435 8.76 0.57 -19.34
N THR A 436 9.54 -0.09 -18.48
CA THR A 436 9.99 0.51 -17.21
C THR A 436 10.85 1.77 -17.47
N GLN A 437 11.76 1.74 -18.45
CA GLN A 437 12.61 2.89 -18.80
C GLN A 437 11.78 4.11 -19.24
N GLU A 438 10.81 3.92 -20.14
CA GLU A 438 9.93 4.99 -20.62
C GLU A 438 9.07 5.56 -19.48
N GLY A 439 8.47 4.67 -18.68
CA GLY A 439 7.64 5.04 -17.53
C GLY A 439 8.42 5.84 -16.49
N VAL A 440 9.64 5.41 -16.17
CA VAL A 440 10.50 6.10 -15.19
C VAL A 440 10.87 7.48 -15.70
N ALA A 441 11.33 7.64 -16.94
CA ALA A 441 11.71 8.95 -17.49
C ALA A 441 10.54 9.94 -17.39
N LYS A 442 9.34 9.52 -17.79
CA LYS A 442 8.12 10.35 -17.74
C LYS A 442 7.73 10.73 -16.32
N VAL A 443 7.64 9.76 -15.41
CA VAL A 443 7.15 9.98 -14.05
C VAL A 443 8.17 10.74 -13.21
N MET A 444 9.46 10.41 -13.35
CA MET A 444 10.53 11.06 -12.59
C MET A 444 10.75 12.49 -13.03
N SER A 445 10.51 12.83 -14.30
CA SER A 445 10.49 14.23 -14.75
C SER A 445 9.45 15.06 -13.97
N LYS A 446 8.23 14.52 -13.80
CA LYS A 446 7.17 15.16 -13.01
C LYS A 446 7.51 15.24 -11.52
N ILE A 447 7.99 14.14 -10.94
CA ILE A 447 8.30 14.06 -9.49
C ILE A 447 9.46 14.98 -9.10
N LEU A 448 10.51 15.05 -9.92
CA LEU A 448 11.72 15.82 -9.63
C LEU A 448 11.63 17.28 -10.09
N GLY A 449 10.64 17.61 -10.94
CA GLY A 449 10.57 18.94 -11.59
C GLY A 449 11.79 19.21 -12.48
N ARG A 450 12.31 18.17 -13.12
CA ARG A 450 13.52 18.18 -13.96
C ARG A 450 13.25 17.48 -15.28
N ASP A 451 14.05 17.74 -16.30
CA ASP A 451 13.95 17.06 -17.58
C ASP A 451 14.75 15.75 -17.55
N VAL A 452 14.08 14.62 -17.29
CA VAL A 452 14.69 13.29 -17.42
C VAL A 452 14.46 12.80 -18.85
N GLU A 453 15.39 13.15 -19.74
CA GLU A 453 15.26 12.92 -21.18
C GLU A 453 15.22 11.44 -21.54
N TYR A 454 16.01 10.61 -20.85
CA TYR A 454 15.97 9.16 -20.97
C TYR A 454 16.54 8.46 -19.75
N VAL A 455 16.15 7.20 -19.56
CA VAL A 455 16.72 6.25 -18.61
C VAL A 455 17.04 4.96 -19.36
N LYS A 456 18.21 4.38 -19.09
CA LYS A 456 18.59 3.06 -19.57
C LYS A 456 19.06 2.20 -18.42
N TYR A 457 18.45 1.03 -18.29
CA TYR A 457 18.86 -0.05 -17.40
C TYR A 457 19.56 -1.11 -18.25
N LEU A 458 20.85 -1.30 -18.00
CA LEU A 458 21.73 -2.11 -18.83
C LEU A 458 22.32 -3.26 -18.01
N ASN A 459 22.69 -4.35 -18.67
CA ASN A 459 23.41 -5.48 -18.06
C ASN A 459 22.72 -6.01 -16.78
N ILE A 460 21.38 -6.12 -16.82
CA ILE A 460 20.58 -6.57 -15.67
C ILE A 460 20.81 -8.06 -15.47
N ARG A 461 21.35 -8.46 -14.30
CA ARG A 461 21.63 -9.87 -13.98
C ARG A 461 21.82 -10.11 -12.49
N PRO A 462 21.64 -11.35 -11.99
CA PRO A 462 21.97 -11.66 -10.61
C PRO A 462 23.49 -11.75 -10.42
N GLY A 463 23.93 -11.80 -9.16
CA GLY A 463 25.33 -11.97 -8.80
C GLY A 463 26.19 -10.73 -9.03
N ALA A 464 25.88 -9.65 -8.32
CA ALA A 464 26.67 -8.41 -8.34
C ALA A 464 28.05 -8.52 -7.66
N GLY A 465 28.35 -9.66 -7.03
CA GLY A 465 29.65 -9.96 -6.43
C GLY A 465 29.74 -9.56 -4.95
N ARG A 466 28.66 -9.04 -4.36
CA ARG A 466 28.61 -8.67 -2.94
C ARG A 466 28.29 -9.88 -2.05
N ARG A 467 27.46 -10.82 -2.52
CA ARG A 467 27.08 -12.02 -1.76
C ARG A 467 27.69 -13.29 -2.35
N LYS A 468 28.11 -14.20 -1.45
CA LYS A 468 28.75 -15.48 -1.82
C LYS A 468 27.79 -16.67 -1.87
N SER A 469 26.55 -16.53 -1.40
CA SER A 469 25.62 -17.67 -1.37
C SER A 469 25.09 -17.97 -2.77
N LYS A 470 24.92 -19.26 -3.07
CA LYS A 470 24.41 -19.71 -4.39
C LYS A 470 23.04 -19.11 -4.73
N ILE A 471 22.15 -19.01 -3.73
CA ILE A 471 20.83 -18.40 -3.90
C ILE A 471 20.98 -16.92 -4.28
N ALA A 472 21.87 -16.18 -3.63
CA ALA A 472 22.03 -14.76 -3.92
C ALA A 472 22.65 -14.51 -5.30
N GLN A 473 23.53 -15.39 -5.75
CA GLN A 473 24.12 -15.32 -7.09
C GLN A 473 23.17 -15.75 -8.21
N LYS A 474 22.12 -16.51 -7.88
CA LYS A 474 21.15 -17.01 -8.86
C LYS A 474 19.95 -16.08 -9.07
N PHE A 475 19.56 -15.31 -8.06
CA PHE A 475 18.30 -14.57 -8.07
C PHE A 475 18.52 -13.06 -7.85
N PHE A 476 18.01 -12.24 -8.77
CA PHE A 476 18.28 -10.80 -8.86
C PHE A 476 17.91 -10.04 -7.58
N ALA A 477 16.78 -10.36 -6.94
CA ALA A 477 16.34 -9.66 -5.73
C ALA A 477 17.32 -9.76 -4.55
N PHE A 478 18.22 -10.74 -4.55
CA PHE A 478 19.16 -10.94 -3.46
C PHE A 478 20.54 -10.31 -3.73
N ASP A 479 21.02 -10.27 -4.97
CA ASP A 479 22.30 -9.66 -5.31
C ASP A 479 22.33 -9.16 -6.76
N GLY A 480 21.42 -8.25 -7.09
CA GLY A 480 21.26 -7.71 -8.44
C GLY A 480 22.43 -6.82 -8.89
N TYR A 481 22.90 -7.07 -10.10
CA TYR A 481 23.83 -6.24 -10.86
C TYR A 481 23.04 -5.48 -11.92
N LEU A 482 23.31 -4.18 -12.03
CA LEU A 482 22.64 -3.29 -12.98
C LEU A 482 23.59 -2.15 -13.30
N ASP A 483 23.80 -1.90 -14.59
CA ASP A 483 24.42 -0.67 -15.09
C ASP A 483 23.29 0.32 -15.43
N VAL A 484 23.53 1.62 -15.20
CA VAL A 484 22.54 2.67 -15.44
C VAL A 484 23.16 3.78 -16.28
N GLU A 485 22.45 4.22 -17.30
CA GLU A 485 22.74 5.46 -18.02
C GLU A 485 21.48 6.34 -17.98
N VAL A 486 21.59 7.57 -17.50
CA VAL A 486 20.46 8.50 -17.40
C VAL A 486 20.89 9.89 -17.81
N LYS A 487 20.01 10.61 -18.51
CA LYS A 487 20.23 12.00 -18.87
C LYS A 487 19.23 12.90 -18.16
N VAL A 488 19.74 13.83 -17.35
CA VAL A 488 18.93 14.78 -16.59
C VAL A 488 19.43 16.19 -16.88
N ASP A 489 18.54 17.06 -17.34
CA ASP A 489 18.82 18.46 -17.66
C ASP A 489 20.05 18.63 -18.57
N GLY A 490 20.16 17.82 -19.62
CA GLY A 490 21.30 17.86 -20.55
C GLY A 490 22.56 17.10 -20.11
N LYS A 491 22.71 16.73 -18.83
CA LYS A 491 23.87 15.99 -18.30
C LYS A 491 23.63 14.49 -18.31
N VAL A 492 24.59 13.73 -18.85
CA VAL A 492 24.59 12.26 -18.82
C VAL A 492 25.30 11.77 -17.56
N TYR A 493 24.69 10.80 -16.88
CA TYR A 493 25.23 10.09 -15.73
C TYR A 493 25.34 8.60 -16.09
N GLU A 494 26.47 8.00 -15.75
CA GLU A 494 26.76 6.59 -16.00
C GLU A 494 27.16 5.92 -14.69
N PHE A 495 26.46 4.84 -14.33
CA PHE A 495 26.68 4.11 -13.09
C PHE A 495 26.86 2.62 -13.38
N ASP A 496 28.09 2.11 -13.31
CA ASP A 496 28.38 0.69 -13.39
C ASP A 496 28.14 -0.03 -12.06
N ASN A 497 27.39 -1.13 -12.08
CA ASN A 497 27.00 -1.86 -10.87
C ASN A 497 26.34 -0.95 -9.81
N PHE A 498 25.31 -0.22 -10.22
CA PHE A 498 24.63 0.82 -9.45
C PHE A 498 24.29 0.41 -8.01
N LEU A 499 23.76 -0.80 -7.82
CA LEU A 499 23.29 -1.29 -6.52
C LEU A 499 24.41 -1.55 -5.50
N VAL A 500 25.62 -1.92 -5.96
CA VAL A 500 26.74 -2.27 -5.08
C VAL A 500 27.78 -1.17 -5.00
N ASN A 501 28.00 -0.44 -6.09
CA ASN A 501 29.06 0.56 -6.18
C ASN A 501 28.50 1.98 -6.02
N TRP A 502 27.73 2.47 -7.01
CA TRP A 502 27.39 3.89 -7.10
C TRP A 502 26.37 4.36 -6.06
N ALA A 503 25.28 3.64 -5.82
CA ALA A 503 24.29 4.08 -4.85
C ALA A 503 24.88 4.20 -3.43
N PRO A 504 25.66 3.22 -2.92
CA PRO A 504 26.39 3.40 -1.67
C PRO A 504 27.40 4.54 -1.70
N LYS A 505 28.21 4.65 -2.76
CA LYS A 505 29.23 5.70 -2.91
C LYS A 505 28.59 7.09 -2.81
N ILE A 506 27.54 7.34 -3.59
CA ILE A 506 26.85 8.64 -3.64
C ILE A 506 26.34 9.04 -2.26
N LEU A 507 25.70 8.11 -1.54
CA LEU A 507 25.13 8.41 -0.23
C LEU A 507 26.19 8.52 0.89
N LEU A 508 27.21 7.67 0.89
CA LEU A 508 28.21 7.62 1.96
C LEU A 508 29.27 8.72 1.83
N GLU A 509 29.60 9.13 0.61
CA GLU A 509 30.56 10.20 0.33
C GLU A 509 29.90 11.57 0.24
N GLY A 510 28.56 11.63 0.18
CA GLY A 510 27.82 12.89 0.00
C GLY A 510 28.03 13.49 -1.39
N ASP A 511 28.02 12.66 -2.43
CA ASP A 511 28.27 13.07 -3.82
C ASP A 511 27.05 13.82 -4.40
N GLU A 512 27.00 15.13 -4.16
CA GLU A 512 25.96 16.02 -4.71
C GLU A 512 25.98 16.09 -6.24
N GLU A 513 27.13 15.82 -6.86
CA GLU A 513 27.27 15.88 -8.32
C GLU A 513 26.46 14.77 -9.00
N ASN A 514 26.50 13.55 -8.48
CA ASN A 514 25.83 12.38 -9.05
C ASN A 514 24.44 12.10 -8.45
N LEU A 515 24.09 12.78 -7.36
CA LEU A 515 22.80 12.65 -6.69
C LEU A 515 21.59 12.84 -7.63
N PRO A 516 21.56 13.82 -8.58
CA PRO A 516 20.43 13.98 -9.50
C PRO A 516 20.22 12.77 -10.41
N GLY A 517 21.31 12.18 -10.92
CA GLY A 517 21.26 10.96 -11.74
C GLY A 517 20.71 9.78 -10.93
N MET A 518 21.20 9.57 -9.70
CA MET A 518 20.69 8.54 -8.80
C MET A 518 19.20 8.73 -8.50
N ALA A 519 18.80 9.97 -8.17
CA ALA A 519 17.40 10.29 -7.84
C ALA A 519 16.46 9.94 -8.99
N ALA A 520 16.87 10.18 -10.25
CA ALA A 520 16.05 9.92 -11.44
C ALA A 520 15.79 8.44 -11.73
N VAL A 521 16.56 7.51 -11.15
CA VAL A 521 16.50 6.08 -11.52
C VAL A 521 16.01 5.18 -10.39
N CYS A 522 16.10 5.60 -9.12
CA CYS A 522 15.82 4.73 -7.98
C CYS A 522 14.43 4.05 -7.99
N LEU A 523 13.39 4.71 -8.54
CA LEU A 523 12.06 4.08 -8.62
C LEU A 523 12.03 2.92 -9.62
N GLY A 524 12.65 3.05 -10.79
CA GLY A 524 12.72 1.94 -11.75
C GLY A 524 13.61 0.81 -11.27
N VAL A 525 14.71 1.12 -10.58
CA VAL A 525 15.52 0.08 -9.91
C VAL A 525 14.70 -0.68 -8.88
N THR A 526 13.84 0.01 -8.13
CA THR A 526 12.93 -0.64 -7.17
C THR A 526 11.90 -1.52 -7.88
N ASP A 527 11.34 -1.05 -8.99
CA ASP A 527 10.40 -1.81 -9.83
C ASP A 527 11.02 -3.11 -10.35
N LEU A 528 12.25 -3.05 -10.90
CA LEU A 528 13.01 -4.22 -11.37
C LEU A 528 13.31 -5.22 -10.24
N LEU A 529 13.57 -4.75 -9.02
CA LEU A 529 13.77 -5.62 -7.85
C LEU A 529 12.49 -6.34 -7.40
N ASN A 530 11.32 -5.80 -7.76
CA ASN A 530 10.00 -6.33 -7.41
C ASN A 530 9.27 -6.98 -8.59
N SER A 531 9.93 -7.17 -9.73
CA SER A 531 9.35 -7.74 -10.97
C SER A 531 8.67 -9.10 -10.75
N GLY A 532 9.10 -9.86 -9.73
CA GLY A 532 8.50 -11.14 -9.36
C GLY A 532 7.02 -11.09 -8.96
N ALA A 533 6.45 -9.90 -8.72
CA ALA A 533 5.04 -9.70 -8.42
C ALA A 533 4.11 -10.22 -9.53
N CYS A 534 4.49 -10.07 -10.80
CA CYS A 534 3.79 -10.64 -11.96
C CYS A 534 4.76 -11.53 -12.74
N SER A 535 4.49 -12.84 -12.80
CA SER A 535 5.38 -13.80 -13.46
C SER A 535 4.82 -14.32 -14.78
N MET A 536 3.86 -13.63 -15.38
CA MET A 536 3.12 -14.16 -16.53
C MET A 536 4.04 -14.44 -17.72
N ASP A 537 5.04 -13.60 -17.98
CA ASP A 537 5.99 -13.80 -19.08
C ASP A 537 6.79 -15.09 -18.91
N ILE A 538 7.30 -15.36 -17.70
CA ILE A 538 8.00 -16.61 -17.37
C ILE A 538 7.09 -17.81 -17.64
N MET A 539 5.84 -17.70 -17.18
CA MET A 539 4.88 -18.79 -17.24
C MET A 539 4.45 -19.07 -18.68
N VAL A 540 4.30 -18.04 -19.50
CA VAL A 540 4.04 -18.18 -20.94
C VAL A 540 5.18 -18.94 -21.62
N VAL A 541 6.43 -18.53 -21.40
CA VAL A 541 7.60 -19.16 -22.05
C VAL A 541 7.74 -20.63 -21.63
N VAL A 542 7.67 -20.90 -20.32
CA VAL A 542 7.84 -22.26 -19.77
C VAL A 542 6.74 -23.19 -20.26
N ASN A 543 5.47 -22.78 -20.13
CA ASN A 543 4.36 -23.63 -20.51
C ASN A 543 4.29 -23.84 -22.03
N MET A 544 4.66 -22.84 -22.83
CA MET A 544 4.74 -23.03 -24.28
C MET A 544 5.84 -24.02 -24.68
N ALA A 545 7.02 -23.96 -24.02
CA ALA A 545 8.11 -24.91 -24.31
C ALA A 545 7.68 -26.36 -24.05
N VAL A 546 6.96 -26.59 -22.94
CA VAL A 546 6.39 -27.91 -22.62
C VAL A 546 5.32 -28.31 -23.62
N ALA A 547 4.47 -27.37 -24.04
CA ALA A 547 3.45 -27.63 -25.06
C ALA A 547 4.08 -28.10 -26.39
N PHE A 548 5.25 -27.55 -26.75
CA PHE A 548 6.06 -27.99 -27.90
C PHE A 548 6.87 -29.27 -27.65
N GLY A 549 6.80 -29.86 -26.46
CA GLY A 549 7.33 -31.19 -26.16
C GLY A 549 8.57 -31.23 -25.26
N MET A 550 9.01 -30.10 -24.72
CA MET A 550 10.07 -30.07 -23.70
C MET A 550 9.61 -30.76 -22.40
N ASP A 551 10.52 -31.39 -21.66
CA ASP A 551 10.18 -31.90 -20.33
C ASP A 551 9.92 -30.73 -19.36
N PRO A 552 8.90 -30.81 -18.48
CA PRO A 552 8.58 -29.75 -17.52
C PRO A 552 9.76 -29.33 -16.65
N LYS A 553 10.60 -30.28 -16.24
CA LYS A 553 11.77 -29.96 -15.42
C LYS A 553 12.81 -29.19 -16.22
N ASP A 554 13.09 -29.64 -17.44
CA ASP A 554 14.05 -28.98 -18.32
C ASP A 554 13.60 -27.56 -18.69
N ALA A 555 12.30 -27.35 -18.93
CA ALA A 555 11.74 -26.03 -19.19
C ALA A 555 11.84 -25.08 -17.98
N ALA A 556 11.55 -25.59 -16.78
CA ALA A 556 11.67 -24.81 -15.55
C ALA A 556 13.14 -24.47 -15.21
N ASP A 557 14.06 -25.43 -15.41
CA ASP A 557 15.50 -25.21 -15.21
C ASP A 557 16.04 -24.20 -16.23
N ALA A 558 15.62 -24.27 -17.50
CA ALA A 558 15.99 -23.30 -18.53
C ALA A 558 15.48 -21.89 -18.22
N ALA A 559 14.25 -21.74 -17.72
CA ALA A 559 13.76 -20.44 -17.27
C ALA A 559 14.59 -19.88 -16.10
N ALA A 560 14.99 -20.75 -15.16
CA ALA A 560 15.85 -20.37 -14.04
C ALA A 560 17.31 -20.04 -14.42
N GLU A 561 17.71 -20.35 -15.64
CA GLU A 561 19.02 -20.01 -16.21
C GLU A 561 18.95 -18.72 -17.05
N HIS A 562 17.87 -18.54 -17.81
CA HIS A 562 17.82 -17.52 -18.85
C HIS A 562 17.09 -16.23 -18.45
N PHE A 563 16.08 -16.28 -17.56
CA PHE A 563 15.50 -15.06 -16.99
C PHE A 563 16.44 -14.44 -15.98
N GLN A 564 16.93 -13.24 -16.25
CA GLN A 564 17.91 -12.55 -15.43
C GLN A 564 17.28 -11.89 -14.20
N TYR A 565 16.10 -11.29 -14.33
CA TYR A 565 15.48 -10.54 -13.24
C TYR A 565 13.99 -10.76 -13.08
N LEU A 566 13.24 -11.15 -14.10
CA LEU A 566 11.80 -11.42 -13.94
C LEU A 566 11.57 -12.58 -12.96
N LEU A 567 12.43 -13.60 -12.99
CA LEU A 567 12.44 -14.67 -12.00
C LEU A 567 13.29 -14.24 -10.79
N ALA A 568 12.79 -13.22 -10.07
CA ALA A 568 13.57 -12.53 -9.04
C ALA A 568 13.81 -13.37 -7.77
N ILE A 569 13.03 -14.43 -7.53
CA ILE A 569 13.09 -15.32 -6.37
C ILE A 569 12.73 -16.77 -6.76
N PRO A 570 13.04 -17.78 -5.92
CA PRO A 570 12.62 -19.16 -6.16
C PRO A 570 11.09 -19.33 -6.23
N ALA A 571 10.59 -19.93 -7.32
CA ALA A 571 9.16 -20.10 -7.57
C ALA A 571 8.78 -21.53 -8.00
N ASP A 572 8.37 -22.37 -7.05
CA ASP A 572 7.87 -23.73 -7.31
C ASP A 572 6.72 -23.78 -8.33
N ALA A 573 5.91 -22.72 -8.40
CA ALA A 573 4.80 -22.58 -9.33
C ALA A 573 5.21 -22.74 -10.81
N VAL A 574 6.46 -22.39 -11.16
CA VAL A 574 6.97 -22.53 -12.53
C VAL A 574 6.96 -24.00 -12.96
N LEU A 575 7.52 -24.88 -12.14
CA LEU A 575 7.54 -26.32 -12.42
C LEU A 575 6.13 -26.91 -12.33
N THR A 576 5.37 -26.54 -11.30
CA THR A 576 4.01 -27.06 -11.11
C THR A 576 3.10 -26.73 -12.30
N SER A 577 3.14 -25.49 -12.81
CA SER A 577 2.39 -25.08 -13.99
C SER A 577 2.82 -25.89 -15.24
N ALA A 578 4.12 -26.04 -15.45
CA ALA A 578 4.69 -26.82 -16.54
C ALA A 578 4.21 -28.29 -16.54
N GLU A 579 4.15 -28.93 -15.36
CA GLU A 579 3.61 -30.29 -15.20
C GLU A 579 2.13 -30.37 -15.60
N TYR A 580 1.33 -29.36 -15.26
CA TYR A 580 -0.07 -29.28 -15.69
C TYR A 580 -0.19 -29.15 -17.21
N THR A 581 0.63 -28.34 -17.88
CA THR A 581 0.60 -28.26 -19.34
C THR A 581 0.89 -29.62 -19.99
N LYS A 582 1.90 -30.36 -19.52
CA LYS A 582 2.19 -31.71 -20.05
C LYS A 582 1.00 -32.65 -19.89
N ARG A 583 0.33 -32.62 -18.73
CA ARG A 583 -0.87 -33.44 -18.47
C ARG A 583 -2.02 -33.06 -19.41
N ILE A 584 -2.31 -31.77 -19.54
CA ILE A 584 -3.38 -31.28 -20.42
C ILE A 584 -3.08 -31.66 -21.88
N MET A 585 -1.85 -31.46 -22.35
CA MET A 585 -1.42 -31.85 -23.69
C MET A 585 -1.62 -33.35 -23.96
N ASN A 586 -1.33 -34.20 -22.98
CA ASN A 586 -1.54 -35.65 -23.12
C ASN A 586 -3.03 -36.00 -23.27
N GLU A 587 -3.92 -35.33 -22.55
CA GLU A 587 -5.37 -35.52 -22.71
C GLU A 587 -5.86 -35.02 -24.08
N LEU A 588 -5.40 -33.85 -24.53
CA LEU A 588 -5.77 -33.31 -25.85
C LEU A 588 -5.26 -34.15 -27.02
N LYS A 589 -4.13 -34.85 -26.86
CA LYS A 589 -3.62 -35.82 -27.85
C LYS A 589 -4.46 -37.11 -27.88
N LYS A 590 -5.11 -37.49 -26.78
CA LYS A 590 -5.99 -38.67 -26.75
C LYS A 590 -7.28 -38.43 -27.53
N SER A 591 -7.80 -37.21 -27.55
CA SER A 591 -8.99 -36.87 -28.37
C SER A 591 -8.77 -36.88 -29.88
N GLU A 592 -7.52 -37.04 -30.33
CA GLU A 592 -7.16 -37.20 -31.75
C GLU A 592 -7.06 -38.68 -32.18
N ARG A 593 -7.24 -39.63 -31.24
CA ARG A 593 -7.30 -41.08 -31.48
C ARG A 593 -8.72 -41.58 -31.31
#